data_AF-A0A2E1MYR0-F1
#
_entry.id   AF-A0A2E1MYR0-F1
#
_cell.length_a   1.000
_cell.length_b   1.000
_cell.length_c   1.000
_cell.angle_alpha   90.00
_cell.angle_beta   90.00
_cell.angle_gamma   90.00
#
_symmetry.space_group_name_H-M   'P 1'
#
loop_
_entity.id
_entity.type
_entity.pdbx_description
1 polymer ?
#
loop_
_entity_poly.entity_id
_entity_poly.type
_entity_poly.pdbx_seq_one_letter_code
_entity_poly.pdbx_strand_id
1 'polypeptide(L)'
;MHYDSSYRILQGEYPVKDYWIVSGFFVDFVQAFFFKIFDVNWKAYIFHSSIFNVLISLFTFFTLKKLGVEKLYAFIFTLSFATLAYPVSGTPFVDMHATYLCLMATYCIFLAVKQSRKYFFWILTLIFFFISFLSKQVPASYLMILYLPIVLLYLINTRSIKTVKVAAVASLSLLILFYLFLRFLKIDLNLFFIQYVFSPQGVGSERFTNLNFSATSLFNHYKFILIPIILIFLLELNHLKKKRINLFSTETINLVILILMCFGMIFHQSLTKNQIYIYFLVPVCFSFLFIRIEKSDISLKKYIKLFVVFSLIIITFKYHMRFNENRKFHELNDINFSKAIESVKLDKSLKGLLWISLLYKENPNDEIIILKEIISELDKKKKPIMLITHYSFLDSITSKKLNSPSRTHTMNGASIPTKKDKYFEDYKNFLKEKLKKKKIDEIYFLKFEKLSTSVISEFVNEKCYKKEQDSLFVKFKIKIDCLN
;
A
#
# COMPACT_ATOMS: atom_id res chain seq x y z
N MET A 1 8.36 7.82 -0.18
CA MET A 1 8.75 6.41 0.05
C MET A 1 9.19 5.72 -1.25
N HIS A 2 8.39 5.74 -2.31
CA HIS A 2 8.71 5.00 -3.54
C HIS A 2 9.53 5.79 -4.57
N TYR A 3 9.83 7.05 -4.31
CA TYR A 3 10.55 7.91 -5.25
C TYR A 3 12.01 7.43 -5.43
N ASP A 4 12.81 7.46 -4.36
CA ASP A 4 14.21 7.01 -4.44
C ASP A 4 14.33 5.51 -4.76
N SER A 5 13.53 4.63 -4.15
CA SER A 5 13.62 3.18 -4.44
C SER A 5 13.42 2.87 -5.93
N SER A 6 12.53 3.59 -6.59
CA SER A 6 12.26 3.41 -8.02
C SER A 6 13.34 4.03 -8.90
N TYR A 7 13.87 5.18 -8.50
CA TYR A 7 15.05 5.77 -9.15
C TYR A 7 16.25 4.80 -9.08
N ARG A 8 16.48 4.20 -7.92
CA ARG A 8 17.55 3.22 -7.68
C ARG A 8 17.44 1.98 -8.58
N ILE A 9 16.22 1.52 -8.88
CA ILE A 9 16.00 0.45 -9.87
C ILE A 9 16.51 0.86 -11.26
N LEU A 10 16.27 2.10 -11.69
CA LEU A 10 16.83 2.61 -12.96
C LEU A 10 18.37 2.66 -12.95
N GLN A 11 18.96 2.83 -11.75
CA GLN A 11 20.40 2.80 -11.52
C GLN A 11 20.98 1.38 -11.32
N GLY A 12 20.18 0.34 -11.54
CA GLY A 12 20.58 -1.07 -11.42
C GLY A 12 20.68 -1.58 -9.98
N GLU A 13 20.09 -0.87 -9.00
CA GLU A 13 19.98 -1.33 -7.62
C GLU A 13 18.56 -1.87 -7.37
N TYR A 14 18.46 -3.14 -7.01
CA TYR A 14 17.19 -3.83 -6.91
C TYR A 14 16.75 -4.07 -5.45
N PRO A 15 15.44 -4.03 -5.17
CA PRO A 15 14.91 -4.36 -3.85
C PRO A 15 15.33 -5.77 -3.42
N VAL A 16 15.44 -6.00 -2.11
CA VAL A 16 15.93 -7.23 -1.47
C VAL A 16 17.43 -7.44 -1.61
N LYS A 17 17.98 -7.23 -2.80
CA LYS A 17 19.40 -7.45 -3.10
C LYS A 17 20.29 -6.28 -2.69
N ASP A 18 19.90 -5.06 -3.05
CA ASP A 18 20.72 -3.85 -2.85
C ASP A 18 20.17 -2.95 -1.75
N TYR A 19 18.92 -3.14 -1.34
CA TYR A 19 18.33 -2.49 -0.16
C TYR A 19 17.22 -3.34 0.43
N TRP A 20 17.09 -3.27 1.75
CA TRP A 20 16.12 -4.01 2.51
C TRP A 20 14.69 -3.50 2.27
N ILE A 21 13.77 -4.42 1.97
CA ILE A 21 12.36 -4.11 1.85
C ILE A 21 11.47 -5.13 2.55
N VAL A 22 10.45 -4.64 3.24
CA VAL A 22 9.45 -5.47 3.92
C VAL A 22 8.08 -5.46 3.21
N SER A 23 7.93 -4.65 2.16
CA SER A 23 6.71 -4.51 1.34
C SER A 23 7.03 -3.78 0.04
N GLY A 24 6.06 -3.61 -0.86
CA GLY A 24 6.14 -2.69 -2.00
C GLY A 24 7.06 -3.11 -3.15
N PHE A 25 7.37 -4.40 -3.27
CA PHE A 25 8.22 -4.92 -4.34
C PHE A 25 7.66 -4.57 -5.72
N PHE A 26 6.38 -4.87 -5.96
CA PHE A 26 5.68 -4.52 -7.20
C PHE A 26 5.57 -3.00 -7.40
N VAL A 27 5.25 -2.26 -6.35
CA VAL A 27 5.03 -0.80 -6.42
C VAL A 27 6.31 -0.07 -6.85
N ASP A 28 7.46 -0.47 -6.32
CA ASP A 28 8.77 0.11 -6.70
C ASP A 28 9.08 -0.15 -8.19
N PHE A 29 8.83 -1.36 -8.71
CA PHE A 29 9.04 -1.66 -10.14
C PHE A 29 8.08 -0.92 -11.06
N VAL A 30 6.80 -0.80 -10.69
CA VAL A 30 5.83 -0.02 -11.48
C VAL A 30 6.25 1.43 -11.50
N GLN A 31 6.59 2.02 -10.35
CA GLN A 31 7.03 3.41 -10.32
C GLN A 31 8.33 3.63 -11.10
N ALA A 32 9.27 2.67 -11.09
CA ALA A 32 10.47 2.73 -11.93
C ALA A 32 10.12 2.73 -13.42
N PHE A 33 9.11 1.95 -13.84
CA PHE A 33 8.60 1.99 -15.21
C PHE A 33 8.04 3.37 -15.58
N PHE A 34 7.28 4.02 -14.69
CA PHE A 34 6.82 5.40 -14.92
C PHE A 34 7.99 6.37 -15.08
N PHE A 35 9.01 6.29 -14.21
CA PHE A 35 10.20 7.12 -14.34
C PHE A 35 11.02 6.83 -15.59
N LYS A 36 11.03 5.58 -16.08
CA LYS A 36 11.71 5.24 -17.33
C LYS A 36 11.06 5.91 -18.55
N ILE A 37 9.75 6.11 -18.54
CA ILE A 37 8.99 6.69 -19.66
C ILE A 37 8.92 8.21 -19.57
N PHE A 38 8.70 8.75 -18.38
CA PHE A 38 8.39 10.16 -18.16
C PHE A 38 9.50 10.93 -17.45
N ASP A 39 10.70 10.35 -17.35
CA ASP A 39 11.81 10.79 -16.52
C ASP A 39 11.50 10.80 -15.01
N VAL A 40 12.56 10.98 -14.21
CA VAL A 40 12.47 11.03 -12.74
C VAL A 40 12.03 12.43 -12.35
N ASN A 41 10.72 12.61 -12.12
CA ASN A 41 10.15 13.87 -11.66
C ASN A 41 8.86 13.66 -10.84
N TRP A 42 8.45 14.69 -10.12
CA TRP A 42 7.27 14.67 -9.26
C TRP A 42 5.97 14.37 -10.02
N LYS A 43 5.83 14.86 -11.25
CA LYS A 43 4.64 14.60 -12.07
C LYS A 43 4.52 13.12 -12.43
N ALA A 44 5.61 12.48 -12.85
CA ALA A 44 5.65 11.05 -13.11
C ALA A 44 5.32 10.23 -11.86
N TYR A 45 5.76 10.70 -10.67
CA TYR A 45 5.46 10.06 -9.40
C TYR A 45 3.96 10.08 -9.05
N ILE A 46 3.29 11.23 -9.18
CA ILE A 46 1.84 11.32 -8.93
C ILE A 46 1.01 10.68 -10.05
N PHE A 47 1.52 10.70 -11.28
CA PHE A 47 0.80 10.15 -12.44
C PHE A 47 0.58 8.64 -12.30
N HIS A 48 1.52 7.91 -11.69
CA HIS A 48 1.34 6.52 -11.32
C HIS A 48 0.07 6.31 -10.49
N SER A 49 -0.08 7.02 -9.36
CA SER A 49 -1.28 6.92 -8.52
C SER A 49 -2.56 7.36 -9.23
N SER A 50 -2.48 8.42 -10.04
CA SER A 50 -3.62 8.89 -10.82
C SER A 50 -4.10 7.83 -11.82
N ILE A 51 -3.20 7.17 -12.55
CA ILE A 51 -3.55 6.08 -13.46
C ILE A 51 -4.20 4.93 -12.70
N PHE A 52 -3.61 4.49 -11.58
CA PHE A 52 -4.21 3.41 -10.81
C PHE A 52 -5.61 3.78 -10.30
N ASN A 53 -5.83 5.03 -9.88
CA ASN A 53 -7.16 5.50 -9.49
C ASN A 53 -8.18 5.39 -10.63
N VAL A 54 -7.78 5.81 -11.83
CA VAL A 54 -8.61 5.70 -13.04
C VAL A 54 -8.91 4.24 -13.34
N LEU A 55 -7.90 3.37 -13.34
CA LEU A 55 -8.06 1.94 -13.62
C LEU A 55 -9.03 1.27 -12.64
N ILE A 56 -8.84 1.46 -11.33
CA ILE A 56 -9.74 0.84 -10.35
C ILE A 56 -11.16 1.43 -10.43
N SER A 57 -11.30 2.72 -10.71
CA SER A 57 -12.61 3.37 -10.85
C SER A 57 -13.37 2.87 -12.08
N LEU A 58 -12.69 2.75 -13.24
CA LEU A 58 -13.28 2.16 -14.44
C LEU A 58 -13.68 0.71 -14.21
N PHE A 59 -12.89 -0.05 -13.46
CA PHE A 59 -13.23 -1.44 -13.15
C PHE A 59 -14.41 -1.56 -12.17
N THR A 60 -14.51 -0.65 -11.20
CA THR A 60 -15.70 -0.47 -10.34
C THR A 60 -16.93 -0.20 -11.20
N PHE A 61 -16.88 0.81 -12.08
CA PHE A 61 -18.00 1.15 -12.96
C PHE A 61 -18.43 -0.03 -13.84
N PHE A 62 -17.47 -0.69 -14.49
CA PHE A 62 -17.72 -1.86 -15.32
C PHE A 62 -18.39 -2.98 -14.53
N THR A 63 -17.90 -3.27 -13.33
CA THR A 63 -18.45 -4.31 -12.46
C THR A 63 -19.88 -3.98 -12.06
N LEU A 64 -20.16 -2.75 -11.63
CA LEU A 64 -21.52 -2.30 -11.29
C LEU A 64 -22.47 -2.42 -12.48
N LYS A 65 -22.04 -2.01 -13.68
CA LYS A 65 -22.82 -2.20 -14.91
C LYS A 65 -23.11 -3.67 -15.20
N LYS A 66 -22.12 -4.56 -15.04
CA LYS A 66 -22.30 -6.01 -15.23
C LYS A 66 -23.17 -6.64 -14.14
N LEU A 67 -23.23 -6.05 -12.95
CA LEU A 67 -24.15 -6.45 -11.88
C LEU A 67 -25.58 -5.94 -12.08
N GLY A 68 -25.81 -5.07 -13.06
CA GLY A 68 -27.16 -4.60 -13.45
C GLY A 68 -27.52 -3.21 -12.91
N VAL A 69 -26.57 -2.46 -12.34
CA VAL A 69 -26.81 -1.09 -11.88
C VAL A 69 -27.03 -0.18 -13.09
N GLU A 70 -28.02 0.71 -13.00
CA GLU A 70 -28.29 1.72 -14.03
C GLU A 70 -27.07 2.63 -14.26
N LYS A 71 -26.93 3.18 -15.47
CA LYS A 71 -25.72 3.95 -15.85
C LYS A 71 -25.47 5.15 -14.93
N LEU A 72 -26.52 5.92 -14.62
CA LEU A 72 -26.41 7.11 -13.78
C LEU A 72 -25.96 6.76 -12.36
N TYR A 73 -26.59 5.79 -11.71
CA TYR A 73 -26.20 5.37 -10.36
C TYR A 73 -24.81 4.74 -10.32
N ALA A 74 -24.45 3.91 -11.31
CA ALA A 74 -23.11 3.35 -11.43
C ALA A 74 -22.05 4.45 -11.54
N PHE A 75 -22.35 5.53 -12.28
CA PHE A 75 -21.48 6.70 -12.38
C PHE A 75 -21.33 7.40 -11.03
N ILE A 76 -22.43 7.67 -10.31
CA ILE A 76 -22.38 8.31 -8.99
C ILE A 76 -21.56 7.46 -8.00
N PHE A 77 -21.82 6.16 -7.90
CA PHE A 77 -21.06 5.26 -7.02
C PHE A 77 -19.57 5.25 -7.37
N THR A 78 -19.25 5.24 -8.66
CA THR A 78 -17.86 5.24 -9.14
C THR A 78 -17.17 6.57 -8.86
N LEU A 79 -17.86 7.69 -9.04
CA LEU A 79 -17.31 9.01 -8.74
C LEU A 79 -17.01 9.12 -7.24
N SER A 80 -17.95 8.72 -6.38
CA SER A 80 -17.74 8.64 -4.94
C SER A 80 -16.56 7.73 -4.57
N PHE A 81 -16.41 6.60 -5.26
CA PHE A 81 -15.26 5.70 -5.11
C PHE A 81 -13.94 6.36 -5.50
N ALA A 82 -13.88 6.98 -6.69
CA ALA A 82 -12.69 7.63 -7.23
C ALA A 82 -12.18 8.75 -6.30
N THR A 83 -13.10 9.48 -5.66
CA THR A 83 -12.80 10.54 -4.69
C THR A 83 -12.20 10.00 -3.39
N LEU A 84 -12.67 8.84 -2.90
CA LEU A 84 -12.25 8.26 -1.61
C LEU A 84 -11.13 7.22 -1.73
N ALA A 85 -10.71 6.89 -2.96
CA ALA A 85 -9.63 5.96 -3.24
C ALA A 85 -8.26 6.65 -3.18
N TYR A 86 -7.51 6.68 -4.29
CA TYR A 86 -6.13 7.17 -4.30
C TYR A 86 -5.91 8.63 -3.87
N PRO A 87 -6.85 9.58 -4.08
CA PRO A 87 -6.65 10.97 -3.67
C PRO A 87 -6.29 11.15 -2.20
N VAL A 88 -6.67 10.20 -1.33
CA VAL A 88 -6.34 10.19 0.10
C VAL A 88 -4.82 10.20 0.32
N SER A 89 -4.05 9.41 -0.44
CA SER A 89 -2.58 9.42 -0.36
C SER A 89 -1.94 10.30 -1.42
N GLY A 90 -2.58 10.52 -2.58
CA GLY A 90 -2.07 11.36 -3.67
C GLY A 90 -0.75 10.88 -4.33
N THR A 91 -0.13 9.83 -3.80
CA THR A 91 1.15 9.26 -4.23
C THR A 91 1.12 7.74 -4.07
N PRO A 92 2.05 7.00 -4.72
CA PRO A 92 2.05 5.55 -4.63
C PRO A 92 2.15 5.09 -3.18
N PHE A 93 1.22 4.21 -2.77
CA PHE A 93 1.16 3.72 -1.39
C PHE A 93 0.88 2.23 -1.37
N VAL A 94 1.70 1.46 -0.64
CA VAL A 94 1.69 -0.01 -0.68
C VAL A 94 0.37 -0.63 -0.22
N ASP A 95 -0.24 -0.09 0.84
CA ASP A 95 -1.50 -0.63 1.34
C ASP A 95 -2.64 -0.34 0.36
N MET A 96 -2.68 0.86 -0.25
CA MET A 96 -3.69 1.20 -1.25
C MET A 96 -3.55 0.31 -2.49
N HIS A 97 -2.34 0.14 -3.03
CA HIS A 97 -2.09 -0.79 -4.15
C HIS A 97 -2.61 -2.19 -3.84
N ALA A 98 -2.20 -2.77 -2.71
CA ALA A 98 -2.62 -4.12 -2.33
C ALA A 98 -4.15 -4.21 -2.16
N THR A 99 -4.76 -3.25 -1.47
CA THR A 99 -6.20 -3.29 -1.22
C THR A 99 -7.05 -3.05 -2.46
N TYR A 100 -6.60 -2.22 -3.40
CA TYR A 100 -7.26 -2.06 -4.70
C TYR A 100 -7.12 -3.29 -5.57
N LEU A 101 -5.93 -3.91 -5.63
CA LEU A 101 -5.73 -5.16 -6.35
C LEU A 101 -6.58 -6.30 -5.76
N CYS A 102 -6.70 -6.38 -4.43
CA CYS A 102 -7.66 -7.27 -3.78
C CYS A 102 -9.10 -6.97 -4.21
N LEU A 103 -9.51 -5.69 -4.28
CA LEU A 103 -10.85 -5.32 -4.76
C LEU A 103 -11.07 -5.72 -6.23
N MET A 104 -10.07 -5.58 -7.10
CA MET A 104 -10.12 -6.08 -8.48
C MET A 104 -10.30 -7.61 -8.53
N ALA A 105 -9.60 -8.34 -7.67
CA ALA A 105 -9.76 -9.79 -7.53
C ALA A 105 -11.19 -10.14 -7.04
N THR A 106 -11.70 -9.41 -6.05
CA THR A 106 -13.08 -9.55 -5.55
C THR A 106 -14.11 -9.29 -6.65
N TYR A 107 -13.94 -8.26 -7.46
CA TYR A 107 -14.80 -8.00 -8.63
C TYR A 107 -14.71 -9.10 -9.68
N CYS A 108 -13.52 -9.64 -9.94
CA CYS A 108 -13.36 -10.79 -10.83
C CYS A 108 -14.13 -12.00 -10.30
N ILE A 109 -14.08 -12.29 -9.00
CA ILE A 109 -14.89 -13.35 -8.37
C ILE A 109 -16.39 -13.09 -8.61
N PHE A 110 -16.87 -11.87 -8.37
CA PHE A 110 -18.28 -11.53 -8.58
C PHE A 110 -18.75 -11.79 -10.02
N LEU A 111 -17.90 -11.49 -11.00
CA LEU A 111 -18.18 -11.70 -12.42
C LEU A 111 -18.03 -13.18 -12.82
N ALA A 112 -17.06 -13.88 -12.25
CA ALA A 112 -16.78 -15.29 -12.54
C ALA A 112 -17.94 -16.20 -12.09
N VAL A 113 -18.44 -15.97 -10.88
CA VAL A 113 -19.58 -16.70 -10.31
C VAL A 113 -20.86 -16.43 -11.12
N LYS A 114 -21.04 -15.19 -11.58
CA LYS A 114 -22.18 -14.81 -12.44
C LYS A 114 -22.09 -15.39 -13.86
N GLN A 115 -20.88 -15.62 -14.37
CA GLN A 115 -20.64 -16.05 -15.76
C GLN A 115 -19.81 -17.35 -15.76
N SER A 116 -20.46 -18.46 -15.37
CA SER A 116 -19.87 -19.76 -15.00
C SER A 116 -18.97 -20.47 -16.04
N ARG A 117 -18.75 -19.89 -17.22
CA ARG A 117 -17.85 -20.42 -18.27
C ARG A 117 -16.71 -19.49 -18.67
N LYS A 118 -16.60 -18.30 -18.05
CA LYS A 118 -15.52 -17.36 -18.34
C LYS A 118 -14.34 -17.56 -17.41
N TYR A 119 -13.53 -18.57 -17.71
CA TYR A 119 -12.32 -18.92 -16.95
C TYR A 119 -11.33 -17.76 -16.80
N PHE A 120 -11.35 -16.81 -17.74
CA PHE A 120 -10.52 -15.62 -17.70
C PHE A 120 -10.67 -14.81 -16.39
N PHE A 121 -11.88 -14.70 -15.83
CA PHE A 121 -12.05 -13.97 -14.57
C PHE A 121 -11.38 -14.71 -13.39
N TRP A 122 -11.39 -16.04 -13.38
CA TRP A 122 -10.65 -16.82 -12.38
C TRP A 122 -9.14 -16.63 -12.50
N ILE A 123 -8.62 -16.59 -13.73
CA ILE A 123 -7.20 -16.29 -13.99
C ILE A 123 -6.86 -14.88 -13.50
N LEU A 124 -7.67 -13.88 -13.83
CA LEU A 124 -7.47 -12.50 -13.36
C LEU A 124 -7.52 -12.39 -11.83
N THR A 125 -8.43 -13.10 -11.15
CA THR A 125 -8.47 -13.16 -9.68
C THR A 125 -7.11 -13.58 -9.12
N LEU A 126 -6.50 -14.63 -9.68
CA LEU A 126 -5.20 -15.12 -9.24
C LEU A 126 -4.07 -14.12 -9.52
N ILE A 127 -4.07 -13.52 -10.72
CA ILE A 127 -3.10 -12.47 -11.07
C ILE A 127 -3.19 -11.32 -10.08
N PHE A 128 -4.40 -10.78 -9.85
CA PHE A 128 -4.60 -9.64 -8.96
C PHE A 128 -4.23 -9.94 -7.50
N PHE A 129 -4.56 -11.11 -6.97
CA PHE A 129 -4.10 -11.51 -5.64
C PHE A 129 -2.58 -11.65 -5.58
N PHE A 130 -1.95 -12.22 -6.61
CA PHE A 130 -0.51 -12.38 -6.68
C PHE A 130 0.22 -11.03 -6.68
N ILE A 131 -0.18 -10.09 -7.55
CA ILE A 131 0.43 -8.75 -7.57
C ILE A 131 0.02 -7.90 -6.36
N SER A 132 -1.14 -8.16 -5.76
CA SER A 132 -1.51 -7.58 -4.47
C SER A 132 -0.53 -8.01 -3.39
N PHE A 133 -0.20 -9.29 -3.29
CA PHE A 133 0.78 -9.81 -2.34
C PHE A 133 2.16 -9.17 -2.54
N LEU A 134 2.59 -9.03 -3.81
CA LEU A 134 3.84 -8.32 -4.17
C LEU A 134 3.77 -6.79 -3.96
N SER A 135 2.61 -6.22 -3.71
CA SER A 135 2.46 -4.83 -3.25
C SER A 135 2.52 -4.77 -1.73
N LYS A 136 1.70 -5.58 -1.06
CA LYS A 136 1.72 -5.82 0.38
C LYS A 136 1.03 -7.15 0.70
N GLN A 137 1.73 -7.96 1.48
CA GLN A 137 1.41 -9.34 1.79
C GLN A 137 0.16 -9.44 2.67
N VAL A 138 0.10 -8.63 3.73
CA VAL A 138 -0.89 -8.76 4.82
C VAL A 138 -2.36 -8.72 4.34
N PRO A 139 -2.85 -7.66 3.66
CA PRO A 139 -4.25 -7.64 3.22
C PRO A 139 -4.55 -8.71 2.17
N ALA A 140 -3.59 -9.03 1.29
CA ALA A 140 -3.75 -10.06 0.28
C ALA A 140 -3.92 -11.45 0.93
N SER A 141 -3.02 -11.82 1.84
CA SER A 141 -3.04 -13.10 2.53
C SER A 141 -4.33 -13.29 3.34
N TYR A 142 -4.76 -12.26 4.08
CA TYR A 142 -6.00 -12.34 4.86
C TYR A 142 -7.21 -12.64 3.97
N LEU A 143 -7.34 -11.94 2.85
CA LEU A 143 -8.47 -12.15 1.96
C LEU A 143 -8.39 -13.45 1.18
N MET A 144 -7.20 -13.87 0.76
CA MET A 144 -7.01 -15.19 0.15
C MET A 144 -7.44 -16.31 1.10
N ILE A 145 -7.02 -16.25 2.37
CA ILE A 145 -7.41 -17.22 3.40
C ILE A 145 -8.93 -17.21 3.63
N LEU A 146 -9.55 -16.03 3.73
CA LEU A 146 -11.00 -15.92 3.94
C LEU A 146 -11.81 -16.39 2.72
N TYR A 147 -11.35 -16.12 1.50
CA TYR A 147 -12.08 -16.43 0.27
C TYR A 147 -11.93 -17.89 -0.15
N LEU A 148 -10.77 -18.50 0.09
CA LEU A 148 -10.45 -19.83 -0.42
C LEU A 148 -11.50 -20.89 -0.05
N PRO A 149 -11.96 -21.03 1.21
CA PRO A 149 -13.00 -22.00 1.56
C PRO A 149 -14.31 -21.75 0.81
N ILE A 150 -14.74 -20.49 0.72
CA ILE A 150 -16.01 -20.12 0.07
C ILE A 150 -15.95 -20.40 -1.43
N VAL A 151 -14.85 -20.05 -2.08
CA VAL A 151 -14.63 -20.31 -3.50
C VAL A 151 -14.55 -21.82 -3.77
N LEU A 152 -13.83 -22.59 -2.96
CA LEU A 152 -13.75 -24.05 -3.12
C LEU A 152 -15.12 -24.71 -2.97
N LEU A 153 -15.88 -24.36 -1.94
CA LEU A 153 -17.25 -24.86 -1.74
C LEU A 153 -18.14 -24.55 -2.95
N TYR A 154 -18.07 -23.33 -3.49
CA TYR A 154 -18.78 -22.96 -4.71
C TYR A 154 -18.35 -23.82 -5.92
N LEU A 155 -17.05 -24.02 -6.13
CA LEU A 155 -16.53 -24.78 -7.27
C LEU A 155 -16.91 -26.27 -7.18
N ILE A 156 -16.90 -26.85 -5.99
CA ILE A 156 -17.33 -28.23 -5.72
C ILE A 156 -18.82 -28.37 -6.02
N ASN A 157 -19.67 -27.49 -5.45
CA ASN A 157 -21.11 -27.54 -5.64
C ASN A 157 -21.53 -27.32 -7.11
N THR A 158 -20.78 -26.50 -7.85
CA THR A 158 -21.00 -26.28 -9.30
C THR A 158 -20.33 -27.33 -10.19
N ARG A 159 -19.64 -28.33 -9.62
CA ARG A 159 -18.89 -29.39 -10.33
C ARG A 159 -17.93 -28.85 -11.40
N SER A 160 -17.30 -27.70 -11.13
CA SER A 160 -16.51 -26.96 -12.12
C SER A 160 -15.03 -27.37 -12.15
N ILE A 161 -14.76 -28.66 -12.32
CA ILE A 161 -13.39 -29.23 -12.31
C ILE A 161 -12.44 -28.56 -13.31
N LYS A 162 -12.95 -28.14 -14.48
CA LYS A 162 -12.15 -27.42 -15.48
C LYS A 162 -11.65 -26.08 -14.96
N THR A 163 -12.46 -25.36 -14.18
CA THR A 163 -12.05 -24.11 -13.52
C THR A 163 -10.92 -24.37 -12.53
N VAL A 164 -11.02 -25.43 -11.73
CA VAL A 164 -9.97 -25.82 -10.78
C VAL A 164 -8.65 -26.10 -11.51
N LYS A 165 -8.68 -26.87 -12.60
CA LYS A 165 -7.50 -27.14 -13.43
C LYS A 165 -6.88 -25.86 -13.99
N VAL A 166 -7.70 -24.96 -14.54
CA VAL A 166 -7.22 -23.67 -15.07
C VAL A 166 -6.59 -22.82 -13.96
N ALA A 167 -7.22 -22.75 -12.78
CA ALA A 167 -6.70 -22.00 -11.64
C ALA A 167 -5.37 -22.56 -11.12
N ALA A 168 -5.21 -23.90 -11.10
CA ALA A 168 -3.97 -24.55 -10.70
C ALA A 168 -2.83 -24.25 -11.69
N VAL A 169 -3.09 -24.37 -13.00
CA VAL A 169 -2.10 -24.03 -14.04
C VAL A 169 -1.71 -22.55 -13.96
N ALA A 170 -2.68 -21.64 -13.85
CA ALA A 170 -2.40 -20.21 -13.75
C ALA A 170 -1.56 -19.86 -12.51
N SER A 171 -1.88 -20.45 -11.35
CA SER A 171 -1.10 -20.27 -10.12
C SER A 171 0.35 -20.77 -10.30
N LEU A 172 0.54 -21.96 -10.87
CA LEU A 172 1.87 -22.52 -11.12
C LEU A 172 2.67 -21.65 -12.10
N SER A 173 2.05 -21.20 -13.19
CA SER A 173 2.68 -20.30 -14.16
C SER A 173 3.12 -18.98 -13.51
N LEU A 174 2.29 -18.38 -12.64
CA LEU A 174 2.67 -17.16 -11.91
C LEU A 174 3.89 -17.36 -11.01
N LEU A 175 3.95 -18.48 -10.28
CA LEU A 175 5.08 -18.81 -9.42
C LEU A 175 6.36 -19.05 -10.22
N ILE A 176 6.28 -19.77 -11.34
CA ILE A 176 7.43 -20.01 -12.23
C ILE A 176 7.94 -18.69 -12.81
N LEU A 177 7.04 -17.85 -13.35
CA LEU A 177 7.41 -16.54 -13.92
C LEU A 177 8.07 -15.64 -12.87
N PHE A 178 7.54 -15.63 -11.64
CA PHE A 178 8.13 -14.85 -10.56
C PHE A 178 9.49 -15.38 -10.13
N TYR A 179 9.66 -16.69 -10.02
CA TYR A 179 10.97 -17.30 -9.74
C TYR A 179 12.00 -16.93 -10.82
N LEU A 180 11.63 -17.04 -12.10
CA LEU A 180 12.49 -16.62 -13.22
C LEU A 180 12.83 -15.13 -13.14
N PHE A 181 11.88 -14.28 -12.75
CA PHE A 181 12.12 -12.86 -12.55
C PHE A 181 13.13 -12.58 -11.42
N LEU A 182 13.02 -13.26 -10.27
CA LEU A 182 14.01 -13.13 -9.19
C LEU A 182 15.41 -13.58 -9.65
N ARG A 183 15.49 -14.69 -10.39
CA ARG A 183 16.76 -15.18 -10.95
C ARG A 183 17.37 -14.19 -11.95
N PHE A 184 16.56 -13.60 -12.82
CA PHE A 184 17.00 -12.57 -13.77
C PHE A 184 17.64 -11.37 -13.06
N LEU A 185 17.04 -10.91 -11.96
CA LEU A 185 17.56 -9.80 -11.15
C LEU A 185 18.72 -10.20 -10.22
N LYS A 186 19.02 -11.50 -10.14
CA LYS A 186 19.98 -12.09 -9.19
C LYS A 186 19.58 -11.79 -7.74
N ILE A 187 18.29 -11.83 -7.45
CA ILE A 187 17.76 -11.73 -6.08
C ILE A 187 17.80 -13.13 -5.48
N ASP A 188 18.44 -13.24 -4.31
CA ASP A 188 18.45 -14.49 -3.55
C ASP A 188 17.06 -14.82 -3.01
N LEU A 189 16.61 -16.05 -3.23
CA LEU A 189 15.26 -16.47 -2.88
C LEU A 189 15.08 -16.53 -1.36
N ASN A 190 16.10 -16.97 -0.62
CA ASN A 190 16.03 -17.04 0.84
C ASN A 190 15.94 -15.63 1.45
N LEU A 191 16.77 -14.69 0.97
CA LEU A 191 16.67 -13.28 1.36
C LEU A 191 15.31 -12.68 1.01
N PHE A 192 14.73 -13.02 -0.14
CA PHE A 192 13.37 -12.58 -0.48
C PHE A 192 12.36 -13.05 0.57
N PHE A 193 12.39 -14.33 0.96
CA PHE A 193 11.48 -14.85 1.99
C PHE A 193 11.71 -14.21 3.36
N ILE A 194 12.96 -14.06 3.79
CA ILE A 194 13.32 -13.42 5.07
C ILE A 194 12.78 -11.99 5.13
N GLN A 195 13.08 -11.18 4.11
CA GLN A 195 12.72 -9.77 4.10
C GLN A 195 11.23 -9.54 3.83
N TYR A 196 10.68 -10.22 2.83
CA TYR A 196 9.37 -9.92 2.27
C TYR A 196 8.25 -10.77 2.86
N VAL A 197 8.53 -11.95 3.43
CA VAL A 197 7.48 -12.84 3.97
C VAL A 197 7.58 -12.96 5.48
N PHE A 198 8.74 -13.34 5.99
CA PHE A 198 8.87 -13.70 7.39
C PHE A 198 9.03 -12.50 8.33
N SER A 199 9.80 -11.48 7.95
CA SER A 199 9.94 -10.27 8.77
C SER A 199 8.58 -9.56 9.00
N PRO A 200 7.74 -9.34 7.97
CA PRO A 200 6.39 -8.78 8.18
C PRO A 200 5.48 -9.63 9.07
N GLN A 201 5.62 -10.95 9.06
CA GLN A 201 4.84 -11.85 9.93
C GLN A 201 5.16 -11.62 11.41
N GLY A 202 6.44 -11.44 11.77
CA GLY A 202 6.86 -11.12 13.15
C GLY A 202 6.22 -9.83 13.65
N VAL A 203 6.30 -8.76 12.86
CA VAL A 203 5.66 -7.46 13.17
C VAL A 203 4.14 -7.59 13.29
N GLY A 204 3.53 -8.41 12.42
CA GLY A 204 2.08 -8.69 12.47
C GLY A 204 1.68 -9.40 13.76
N SER A 205 2.47 -10.38 14.20
CA SER A 205 2.23 -11.13 15.44
C SER A 205 2.27 -10.21 16.66
N GLU A 206 3.29 -9.35 16.77
CA GLU A 206 3.41 -8.39 17.87
C GLU A 206 2.24 -7.39 17.89
N ARG A 207 1.78 -6.94 16.72
CA ARG A 207 0.62 -6.05 16.63
C ARG A 207 -0.67 -6.74 17.04
N PHE A 208 -0.82 -8.02 16.69
CA PHE A 208 -1.98 -8.81 17.08
C PHE A 208 -2.03 -9.05 18.59
N THR A 209 -0.90 -9.36 19.24
CA THR A 209 -0.86 -9.53 20.70
C THR A 209 -1.17 -8.24 21.46
N ASN A 210 -0.82 -7.09 20.89
CA ASN A 210 -1.06 -5.76 21.47
C ASN A 210 -2.40 -5.13 21.04
N LEU A 211 -3.23 -5.88 20.32
CA LEU A 211 -4.46 -5.36 19.73
C LEU A 211 -5.56 -5.26 20.80
N ASN A 212 -5.87 -4.04 21.23
CA ASN A 212 -6.98 -3.79 22.13
C ASN A 212 -8.25 -3.45 21.32
N PHE A 213 -9.18 -4.40 21.24
CA PHE A 213 -10.44 -4.23 20.51
C PHE A 213 -11.56 -3.72 21.43
N SER A 214 -12.13 -2.57 21.07
CA SER A 214 -13.42 -2.11 21.59
C SER A 214 -14.45 -2.12 20.47
N ALA A 215 -15.56 -2.83 20.67
CA ALA A 215 -16.68 -2.87 19.72
C ALA A 215 -17.22 -1.46 19.42
N THR A 216 -17.31 -0.60 20.44
CA THR A 216 -17.71 0.80 20.31
C THR A 216 -16.74 1.59 19.42
N SER A 217 -15.43 1.42 19.65
CA SER A 217 -14.41 2.05 18.80
C SER A 217 -14.51 1.56 17.36
N LEU A 218 -14.61 0.24 17.16
CA LEU A 218 -14.72 -0.37 15.82
C LEU A 218 -15.94 0.17 15.07
N PHE A 219 -17.11 0.17 15.72
CA PHE A 219 -18.32 0.73 15.11
C PHE A 219 -18.15 2.21 14.78
N ASN A 220 -17.67 3.02 15.72
CA ASN A 220 -17.53 4.47 15.48
C ASN A 220 -16.59 4.80 14.32
N HIS A 221 -15.49 4.06 14.17
CA HIS A 221 -14.53 4.25 13.08
C HIS A 221 -15.08 3.77 11.73
N TYR A 222 -15.83 2.67 11.70
CA TYR A 222 -16.21 1.98 10.45
C TYR A 222 -17.72 1.94 10.17
N LYS A 223 -18.54 2.70 10.91
CA LYS A 223 -20.02 2.69 10.78
C LYS A 223 -20.52 2.87 9.36
N PHE A 224 -19.88 3.70 8.53
CA PHE A 224 -20.34 3.91 7.15
C PHE A 224 -20.00 2.75 6.20
N ILE A 225 -19.12 1.83 6.61
CA ILE A 225 -18.91 0.54 5.93
C ILE A 225 -19.86 -0.51 6.53
N LEU A 226 -20.02 -0.53 7.86
CA LEU A 226 -20.79 -1.55 8.59
C LEU A 226 -22.30 -1.40 8.41
N ILE A 227 -22.85 -0.18 8.48
CA ILE A 227 -24.29 0.08 8.38
C ILE A 227 -24.87 -0.49 7.08
N PRO A 228 -24.32 -0.21 5.88
CA PRO A 228 -24.84 -0.80 4.65
C PRO A 228 -24.77 -2.33 4.64
N ILE A 229 -23.72 -2.92 5.21
CA ILE A 229 -23.59 -4.38 5.31
C ILE A 229 -24.67 -4.97 6.23
N ILE A 230 -24.92 -4.35 7.39
CA ILE A 230 -25.99 -4.74 8.30
C ILE A 230 -27.35 -4.64 7.60
N LEU A 231 -27.61 -3.54 6.88
CA LEU A 231 -28.86 -3.37 6.14
C LEU A 231 -29.02 -4.44 5.04
N ILE A 232 -27.96 -4.76 4.30
CA ILE A 232 -28.00 -5.86 3.32
C ILE A 232 -28.35 -7.18 4.03
N PHE A 233 -27.70 -7.49 5.15
CA PHE A 233 -27.96 -8.71 5.91
C PHE A 233 -29.42 -8.80 6.37
N LEU A 234 -30.00 -7.70 6.87
CA LEU A 234 -31.42 -7.64 7.26
C LEU A 234 -32.37 -7.90 6.09
N LEU A 235 -32.05 -7.37 4.89
CA LEU A 235 -32.83 -7.65 3.68
C LEU A 235 -32.80 -9.15 3.33
N GLU A 236 -31.64 -9.81 3.45
CA GLU A 236 -31.51 -11.25 3.20
C GLU A 236 -32.22 -12.11 4.24
N LEU A 237 -32.21 -11.73 5.53
CA LEU A 237 -32.96 -12.45 6.57
C LEU A 237 -34.47 -12.49 6.26
N ASN A 238 -35.02 -11.42 5.71
CA ASN A 238 -36.42 -11.39 5.28
C ASN A 238 -36.69 -12.37 4.12
N HIS A 239 -35.72 -12.59 3.23
CA HIS A 239 -35.82 -13.61 2.19
C HIS A 239 -35.72 -15.05 2.74
N LEU A 240 -34.91 -15.28 3.79
CA LEU A 240 -34.83 -16.58 4.49
C LEU A 240 -36.17 -16.98 5.11
N LYS A 241 -36.84 -16.05 5.80
CA LYS A 241 -38.16 -16.28 6.41
C LYS A 241 -39.21 -16.71 5.37
N LYS A 242 -39.06 -16.27 4.11
CA LYS A 242 -39.93 -16.64 2.99
C LYS A 242 -39.53 -17.96 2.29
N LYS A 243 -38.53 -18.71 2.81
CA LYS A 243 -37.97 -19.97 2.26
C LYS A 243 -37.44 -19.88 0.80
N ARG A 244 -36.95 -18.72 0.36
CA ARG A 244 -36.53 -18.48 -1.05
C ARG A 244 -35.02 -18.51 -1.31
N ILE A 245 -34.17 -18.87 -0.34
CA ILE A 245 -32.70 -18.72 -0.49
C ILE A 245 -32.03 -20.01 -0.94
N ASN A 246 -31.27 -19.90 -2.03
CA ASN A 246 -30.26 -20.88 -2.42
C ASN A 246 -28.89 -20.40 -1.90
N LEU A 247 -28.31 -21.13 -0.95
CA LEU A 247 -27.04 -20.83 -0.28
C LEU A 247 -25.85 -20.73 -1.25
N PHE A 248 -25.91 -21.40 -2.39
CA PHE A 248 -24.88 -21.40 -3.42
C PHE A 248 -25.25 -20.57 -4.65
N SER A 249 -26.25 -19.69 -4.52
CA SER A 249 -26.58 -18.73 -5.57
C SER A 249 -25.44 -17.72 -5.77
N THR A 250 -25.37 -17.14 -6.97
CA THR A 250 -24.40 -16.09 -7.29
C THR A 250 -24.53 -14.91 -6.33
N GLU A 251 -25.78 -14.53 -6.03
CA GLU A 251 -26.09 -13.48 -5.08
C GLU A 251 -25.54 -13.75 -3.69
N THR A 252 -25.74 -14.96 -3.14
CA THR A 252 -25.29 -15.31 -1.79
C THR A 252 -23.76 -15.35 -1.73
N ILE A 253 -23.09 -15.97 -2.70
CA ILE A 253 -21.63 -16.03 -2.75
C ILE A 253 -21.04 -14.62 -2.85
N ASN A 254 -21.56 -13.76 -3.73
CA ASN A 254 -21.08 -12.38 -3.86
C ASN A 254 -21.26 -11.58 -2.56
N LEU A 255 -22.36 -11.81 -1.83
CA LEU A 255 -22.58 -11.16 -0.54
C LEU A 255 -21.58 -11.65 0.52
N VAL A 256 -21.39 -12.97 0.67
CA VAL A 256 -20.44 -13.53 1.63
C VAL A 256 -19.03 -13.01 1.35
N ILE A 257 -18.60 -13.01 0.09
CA ILE A 257 -17.30 -12.48 -0.33
C ILE A 257 -17.18 -10.97 -0.04
N LEU A 258 -18.25 -10.18 -0.22
CA LEU A 258 -18.27 -8.76 0.15
C LEU A 258 -18.13 -8.56 1.67
N ILE A 259 -18.82 -9.36 2.48
CA ILE A 259 -18.73 -9.30 3.96
C ILE A 259 -17.30 -9.64 4.39
N LEU A 260 -16.73 -10.72 3.85
CA LEU A 260 -15.36 -11.13 4.12
C LEU A 260 -14.34 -10.09 3.64
N MET A 261 -14.59 -9.40 2.52
CA MET A 261 -13.79 -8.25 2.08
C MET A 261 -13.75 -7.16 3.15
N CYS A 262 -14.93 -6.71 3.59
CA CYS A 262 -15.05 -5.63 4.54
C CYS A 262 -14.42 -6.00 5.88
N PHE A 263 -14.68 -7.22 6.36
CA PHE A 263 -14.09 -7.73 7.59
C PHE A 263 -12.56 -7.81 7.50
N GLY A 264 -12.02 -8.45 6.45
CA GLY A 264 -10.57 -8.57 6.25
C GLY A 264 -9.87 -7.22 6.15
N MET A 265 -10.48 -6.25 5.47
CA MET A 265 -9.94 -4.89 5.35
C MET A 265 -10.02 -4.08 6.65
N ILE A 266 -11.13 -4.18 7.40
CA ILE A 266 -11.27 -3.55 8.72
C ILE A 266 -10.24 -4.15 9.69
N PHE A 267 -10.08 -5.47 9.66
CA PHE A 267 -9.11 -6.17 10.50
C PHE A 267 -7.68 -5.74 10.18
N HIS A 268 -7.30 -5.73 8.89
CA HIS A 268 -6.01 -5.23 8.45
C HIS A 268 -5.79 -3.76 8.85
N GLN A 269 -6.74 -2.86 8.58
CA GLN A 269 -6.67 -1.45 8.96
C GLN A 269 -6.47 -1.29 10.48
N SER A 270 -7.16 -2.08 11.30
CA SER A 270 -7.06 -2.03 12.77
C SER A 270 -5.70 -2.52 13.28
N LEU A 271 -5.06 -3.45 12.57
CA LEU A 271 -3.69 -3.88 12.87
C LEU A 271 -2.63 -2.88 12.37
N THR A 272 -2.95 -2.06 11.37
CA THR A 272 -2.02 -1.03 10.91
C THR A 272 -2.06 0.19 11.84
N LYS A 273 -0.88 0.72 12.18
CA LYS A 273 -0.75 2.05 12.81
C LYS A 273 -0.85 3.19 11.79
N ASN A 274 -1.51 2.94 10.65
CA ASN A 274 -1.63 3.90 9.56
C ASN A 274 -2.93 4.71 9.71
N GLN A 275 -2.95 5.90 9.11
CA GLN A 275 -4.18 6.66 8.90
C GLN A 275 -5.22 5.82 8.11
N ILE A 276 -6.50 6.11 8.29
CA ILE A 276 -7.57 5.32 7.65
C ILE A 276 -7.54 5.54 6.13
N TYR A 277 -7.38 4.44 5.38
CA TYR A 277 -7.40 4.47 3.91
C TYR A 277 -8.49 3.59 3.29
N ILE A 278 -9.20 2.78 4.08
CA ILE A 278 -10.22 1.84 3.56
C ILE A 278 -11.59 2.46 3.27
N TYR A 279 -11.77 3.78 3.42
CA TYR A 279 -13.06 4.44 3.20
C TYR A 279 -13.54 4.44 1.74
N PHE A 280 -12.69 4.06 0.78
CA PHE A 280 -13.13 3.70 -0.57
C PHE A 280 -14.17 2.56 -0.58
N LEU A 281 -14.24 1.73 0.47
CA LEU A 281 -15.25 0.67 0.59
C LEU A 281 -16.66 1.21 0.82
N VAL A 282 -16.82 2.44 1.33
CA VAL A 282 -18.13 3.04 1.57
C VAL A 282 -18.99 3.04 0.29
N PRO A 283 -18.57 3.65 -0.84
CA PRO A 283 -19.33 3.60 -2.09
C PRO A 283 -19.55 2.16 -2.61
N VAL A 284 -18.61 1.24 -2.38
CA VAL A 284 -18.78 -0.18 -2.74
C VAL A 284 -19.94 -0.79 -1.94
N CYS A 285 -19.93 -0.69 -0.61
CA CYS A 285 -21.01 -1.23 0.23
C CYS A 285 -22.36 -0.59 -0.07
N PHE A 286 -22.40 0.74 -0.30
CA PHE A 286 -23.62 1.45 -0.69
C PHE A 286 -24.16 0.99 -2.05
N SER A 287 -23.28 0.71 -3.02
CA SER A 287 -23.70 0.19 -4.33
C SER A 287 -24.32 -1.21 -4.22
N PHE A 288 -23.79 -2.07 -3.34
CA PHE A 288 -24.37 -3.39 -3.08
C PHE A 288 -25.69 -3.31 -2.32
N LEU A 289 -25.81 -2.40 -1.35
CA LEU A 289 -27.09 -2.12 -0.69
C LEU A 289 -28.15 -1.67 -1.70
N PHE A 290 -27.78 -0.76 -2.61
CA PHE A 290 -28.64 -0.32 -3.70
C PHE A 290 -29.12 -1.48 -4.57
N ILE A 291 -28.22 -2.37 -5.00
CA ILE A 291 -28.57 -3.57 -5.78
C ILE A 291 -29.60 -4.45 -5.05
N ARG A 292 -29.46 -4.60 -3.74
CA ARG A 292 -30.38 -5.43 -2.94
C ARG A 292 -31.74 -4.78 -2.76
N ILE A 293 -31.79 -3.48 -2.53
CA ILE A 293 -33.04 -2.73 -2.46
C ILE A 293 -33.79 -2.81 -3.80
N GLU A 294 -33.09 -2.70 -4.93
CA GLU A 294 -33.69 -2.80 -6.27
C GLU A 294 -34.44 -4.12 -6.47
N LYS A 295 -33.80 -5.22 -6.07
CA LYS A 295 -34.33 -6.59 -6.15
C LYS A 295 -35.36 -6.93 -5.08
N SER A 296 -35.54 -6.08 -4.07
CA SER A 296 -36.48 -6.32 -2.98
C SER A 296 -37.92 -5.99 -3.36
N ASP A 297 -38.86 -6.59 -2.62
CA ASP A 297 -40.31 -6.35 -2.71
C ASP A 297 -40.78 -5.14 -1.87
N ILE A 298 -39.87 -4.28 -1.39
CA ILE A 298 -40.22 -3.15 -0.51
C ILE A 298 -40.99 -2.08 -1.31
N SER A 299 -42.17 -1.68 -0.81
CA SER A 299 -43.05 -0.69 -1.44
C SER A 299 -42.39 0.67 -1.65
N LEU A 300 -41.60 1.15 -0.68
CA LEU A 300 -40.90 2.44 -0.72
C LEU A 300 -39.50 2.38 -1.36
N LYS A 301 -39.16 1.31 -2.08
CA LYS A 301 -37.78 1.09 -2.58
C LYS A 301 -37.22 2.25 -3.41
N LYS A 302 -38.05 2.97 -4.18
CA LYS A 302 -37.62 4.15 -4.95
C LYS A 302 -37.06 5.25 -4.04
N TYR A 303 -37.77 5.58 -2.96
CA TYR A 303 -37.36 6.61 -2.01
C TYR A 303 -36.15 6.17 -1.18
N ILE A 304 -36.11 4.90 -0.76
CA ILE A 304 -34.97 4.35 -0.02
C ILE A 304 -33.70 4.39 -0.89
N LYS A 305 -33.79 4.01 -2.17
CA LYS A 305 -32.65 4.10 -3.11
C LYS A 305 -32.13 5.54 -3.23
N LEU A 306 -33.04 6.52 -3.36
CA LEU A 306 -32.67 7.93 -3.44
C LEU A 306 -31.96 8.39 -2.14
N PHE A 307 -32.49 8.01 -0.98
CA PHE A 307 -31.88 8.30 0.32
C PHE A 307 -30.49 7.68 0.47
N VAL A 308 -30.29 6.43 0.01
CA VAL A 308 -28.99 5.75 0.00
C VAL A 308 -27.98 6.52 -0.85
N VAL A 309 -28.36 6.95 -2.05
CA VAL A 309 -27.49 7.74 -2.94
C VAL A 309 -27.16 9.11 -2.33
N PHE A 310 -28.16 9.81 -1.79
CA PHE A 310 -27.96 11.11 -1.14
C PHE A 310 -27.05 11.01 0.08
N SER A 311 -27.25 10.00 0.92
CA SER A 311 -26.40 9.73 2.08
C SER A 311 -24.96 9.46 1.67
N LEU A 312 -24.74 8.69 0.60
CA LEU A 312 -23.40 8.44 0.08
C LEU A 312 -22.71 9.73 -0.33
N ILE A 313 -23.39 10.62 -1.06
CA ILE A 313 -22.81 11.90 -1.51
C ILE A 313 -22.33 12.73 -0.31
N ILE A 314 -23.16 12.84 0.75
CA ILE A 314 -22.79 13.55 1.99
C ILE A 314 -21.55 12.91 2.64
N ILE A 315 -21.53 11.58 2.76
CA ILE A 315 -20.42 10.86 3.39
C ILE A 315 -19.13 11.01 2.56
N THR A 316 -19.23 10.93 1.23
CA THR A 316 -18.12 11.18 0.31
C THR A 316 -17.57 12.59 0.48
N PHE A 317 -18.43 13.61 0.48
CA PHE A 317 -18.00 14.99 0.67
C PHE A 317 -17.30 15.20 2.02
N LYS A 318 -17.87 14.65 3.10
CA LYS A 318 -17.25 14.69 4.44
C LYS A 318 -15.84 14.11 4.44
N TYR A 319 -15.63 12.95 3.83
CA TYR A 319 -14.33 12.31 3.81
C TYR A 319 -13.35 12.91 2.81
N HIS A 320 -13.85 13.46 1.71
CA HIS A 320 -13.08 14.27 0.78
C HIS A 320 -12.44 15.47 1.49
N MET A 321 -13.24 16.28 2.20
CA MET A 321 -12.73 17.43 2.95
C MET A 321 -11.69 17.00 4.00
N ARG A 322 -11.99 15.94 4.74
CA ARG A 322 -11.11 15.48 5.82
C ARG A 322 -9.78 14.92 5.33
N PHE A 323 -9.77 14.09 4.29
CA PHE A 323 -8.57 13.33 3.91
C PHE A 323 -7.86 13.88 2.70
N ASN A 324 -8.58 14.47 1.73
CA ASN A 324 -7.97 14.98 0.50
C ASN A 324 -7.61 16.45 0.65
N GLU A 325 -8.55 17.29 1.09
CA GLU A 325 -8.32 18.74 1.22
C GLU A 325 -7.48 19.06 2.46
N ASN A 326 -7.90 18.61 3.64
CA ASN A 326 -7.14 18.84 4.88
C ASN A 326 -5.92 17.92 5.03
N ARG A 327 -5.69 17.01 4.06
CA ARG A 327 -4.53 16.10 4.03
C ARG A 327 -4.30 15.32 5.34
N LYS A 328 -5.38 14.90 6.03
CA LYS A 328 -5.28 14.11 7.27
C LYS A 328 -4.40 12.88 7.16
N PHE A 329 -4.41 12.22 6.01
CA PHE A 329 -3.61 11.03 5.77
C PHE A 329 -2.11 11.28 5.91
N HIS A 330 -1.66 12.50 5.62
CA HIS A 330 -0.26 12.94 5.71
C HIS A 330 0.05 13.66 7.03
N GLU A 331 -0.91 13.68 7.97
CA GLU A 331 -0.78 14.36 9.27
C GLU A 331 -0.61 15.89 9.15
N LEU A 332 -1.12 16.49 8.08
CA LEU A 332 -1.00 17.92 7.80
C LEU A 332 -2.28 18.73 8.13
N ASN A 333 -3.20 18.20 8.95
CA ASN A 333 -4.50 18.85 9.21
C ASN A 333 -4.38 20.24 9.84
N ASP A 334 -3.35 20.45 10.65
CA ASP A 334 -3.16 21.66 11.46
C ASP A 334 -2.11 22.60 10.82
N ILE A 335 -1.83 22.40 9.53
CA ILE A 335 -0.85 23.17 8.76
C ILE A 335 -1.57 24.18 7.87
N ASN A 336 -1.06 25.41 7.85
CA ASN A 336 -1.51 26.42 6.91
C ASN A 336 -0.84 26.25 5.54
N PHE A 337 -1.56 25.66 4.58
CA PHE A 337 -1.05 25.46 3.21
C PHE A 337 -0.74 26.74 2.44
N SER A 338 -1.24 27.92 2.87
CA SER A 338 -0.89 29.18 2.20
C SER A 338 0.60 29.55 2.36
N LYS A 339 1.29 28.94 3.34
CA LYS A 339 2.74 29.11 3.56
C LYS A 339 3.59 28.20 2.69
N ALA A 340 2.99 27.23 2.00
CA ALA A 340 3.75 26.27 1.20
C ALA A 340 4.48 26.98 0.04
N ILE A 341 5.68 26.54 -0.28
CA ILE A 341 6.53 27.15 -1.31
C ILE A 341 6.82 26.18 -2.45
N GLU A 342 7.05 26.67 -3.66
CA GLU A 342 7.32 25.78 -4.78
C GLU A 342 8.61 24.96 -4.59
N SER A 343 8.51 23.63 -4.71
CA SER A 343 9.66 22.72 -4.56
C SER A 343 10.69 22.83 -5.69
N VAL A 344 10.36 23.53 -6.78
CA VAL A 344 11.33 23.88 -7.85
C VAL A 344 12.50 24.69 -7.29
N LYS A 345 12.29 25.38 -6.17
CA LYS A 345 13.38 26.05 -5.45
C LYS A 345 14.44 25.06 -5.00
N LEU A 346 14.11 23.82 -4.66
CA LEU A 346 15.06 22.78 -4.28
C LEU A 346 15.68 22.09 -5.49
N ASP A 347 14.84 21.56 -6.38
CA ASP A 347 15.29 20.89 -7.61
C ASP A 347 14.21 20.94 -8.71
N LYS A 348 14.64 21.01 -9.98
CA LYS A 348 13.72 21.11 -11.14
C LYS A 348 12.83 19.88 -11.29
N SER A 349 13.29 18.69 -10.91
CA SER A 349 12.51 17.45 -10.95
C SER A 349 11.27 17.49 -10.04
N LEU A 350 11.27 18.37 -9.03
CA LEU A 350 10.17 18.52 -8.07
C LEU A 350 9.11 19.55 -8.52
N LYS A 351 9.20 20.07 -9.75
CA LYS A 351 8.25 21.07 -10.27
C LYS A 351 6.80 20.56 -10.18
N GLY A 352 5.94 21.38 -9.57
CA GLY A 352 4.52 21.08 -9.35
C GLY A 352 4.20 20.56 -7.95
N LEU A 353 5.21 20.27 -7.12
CA LEU A 353 5.04 20.08 -5.68
C LEU A 353 5.07 21.43 -4.95
N LEU A 354 4.14 21.62 -4.03
CA LEU A 354 4.22 22.66 -3.00
C LEU A 354 4.82 22.04 -1.74
N TRP A 355 5.92 22.61 -1.28
CA TRP A 355 6.72 22.15 -0.16
C TRP A 355 6.22 22.73 1.15
N ILE A 356 5.86 21.85 2.08
CA ILE A 356 5.61 22.17 3.48
C ILE A 356 5.78 20.90 4.32
N SER A 357 6.34 21.04 5.52
CA SER A 357 6.60 19.91 6.43
C SER A 357 6.14 20.25 7.84
N LEU A 358 6.00 19.22 8.70
CA LEU A 358 5.65 19.41 10.11
C LEU A 358 6.76 20.11 10.91
N LEU A 359 8.03 19.85 10.56
CA LEU A 359 9.19 20.43 11.25
C LEU A 359 9.36 21.92 10.94
N TYR A 360 9.05 22.33 9.71
CA TYR A 360 9.22 23.70 9.22
C TYR A 360 7.90 24.32 8.76
N LYS A 361 6.81 24.01 9.47
CA LYS A 361 5.45 24.45 9.11
C LYS A 361 5.26 25.97 9.06
N GLU A 362 6.05 26.73 9.82
CA GLU A 362 5.98 28.19 9.85
C GLU A 362 6.87 28.87 8.81
N ASN A 363 8.02 28.27 8.49
CA ASN A 363 8.97 28.79 7.51
C ASN A 363 9.61 27.66 6.67
N PRO A 364 8.91 27.15 5.65
CA PRO A 364 9.43 26.06 4.81
C PRO A 364 10.64 26.48 3.96
N ASN A 365 10.93 27.78 3.84
CA ASN A 365 12.08 28.26 3.08
C ASN A 365 13.40 27.94 3.79
N ASP A 366 13.42 27.94 5.12
CA ASP A 366 14.60 27.55 5.91
C ASP A 366 14.95 26.08 5.67
N GLU A 367 13.94 25.21 5.58
CA GLU A 367 14.13 23.80 5.24
C GLU A 367 14.78 23.64 3.86
N ILE A 368 14.30 24.38 2.85
CA ILE A 368 14.85 24.34 1.49
C ILE A 368 16.31 24.81 1.48
N ILE A 369 16.65 25.85 2.24
CA ILE A 369 18.04 26.34 2.35
C ILE A 369 18.93 25.27 2.96
N ILE A 370 18.51 24.65 4.07
CA ILE A 370 19.25 23.58 4.74
C ILE A 370 19.43 22.37 3.81
N LEU A 371 18.38 21.95 3.09
CA LEU A 371 18.44 20.83 2.16
C LEU A 371 19.41 21.11 0.99
N LYS A 372 19.45 22.34 0.47
CA LYS A 372 20.45 22.73 -0.55
C LYS A 372 21.87 22.64 -0.05
N GLU A 373 22.11 23.12 1.18
CA GLU A 373 23.43 23.03 1.81
C GLU A 373 23.86 21.57 1.96
N ILE A 374 22.94 20.72 2.41
CA ILE A 374 23.13 19.27 2.51
C ILE A 374 23.47 18.66 1.15
N ILE A 375 22.70 18.94 0.10
CA ILE A 375 22.95 18.42 -1.26
C ILE A 375 24.35 18.82 -1.73
N SER A 376 24.72 20.10 -1.57
CA SER A 376 26.05 20.61 -1.92
C SER A 376 27.17 19.90 -1.17
N GLU A 377 27.03 19.68 0.13
CA GLU A 377 28.03 18.96 0.94
C GLU A 377 28.13 17.47 0.59
N LEU A 378 26.99 16.83 0.31
CA LEU A 378 26.96 15.45 -0.16
C LEU A 378 27.66 15.33 -1.52
N ASP A 379 27.40 16.25 -2.46
CA ASP A 379 27.98 16.27 -3.80
C ASP A 379 29.50 16.47 -3.82
N LYS A 380 30.08 17.18 -2.85
CA LYS A 380 31.53 17.31 -2.71
C LYS A 380 32.26 16.00 -2.34
N LYS A 381 31.57 14.99 -1.78
CA LYS A 381 32.21 13.75 -1.30
C LYS A 381 32.71 12.86 -2.45
N LYS A 382 34.02 12.59 -2.53
CA LYS A 382 34.58 11.73 -3.58
C LYS A 382 34.37 10.23 -3.35
N LYS A 383 34.30 9.82 -2.09
CA LYS A 383 34.12 8.41 -1.70
C LYS A 383 32.64 8.00 -1.69
N PRO A 384 32.32 6.71 -1.87
CA PRO A 384 30.99 6.19 -1.61
C PRO A 384 30.57 6.43 -0.17
N ILE A 385 29.37 6.97 0.01
CA ILE A 385 28.77 7.22 1.33
C ILE A 385 27.47 6.45 1.48
N MET A 386 27.00 6.32 2.72
CA MET A 386 25.65 5.90 3.04
C MET A 386 24.89 7.03 3.73
N LEU A 387 23.70 7.38 3.25
CA LEU A 387 22.79 8.30 3.94
C LEU A 387 21.57 7.55 4.49
N ILE A 388 21.24 7.81 5.74
CA ILE A 388 20.02 7.34 6.41
C ILE A 388 19.15 8.56 6.73
N THR A 389 17.99 8.67 6.07
CA THR A 389 17.13 9.88 6.09
C THR A 389 15.68 9.55 5.73
N HIS A 390 14.71 10.30 6.25
CA HIS A 390 13.31 10.25 5.79
C HIS A 390 13.07 11.00 4.47
N TYR A 391 14.05 11.76 3.98
CA TYR A 391 13.98 12.50 2.72
C TYR A 391 14.27 11.58 1.53
N SER A 392 13.39 10.59 1.32
CA SER A 392 13.50 9.54 0.29
C SER A 392 13.21 10.03 -1.15
N PHE A 393 13.81 11.16 -1.50
CA PHE A 393 13.98 11.69 -2.86
C PHE A 393 15.40 12.24 -3.07
N LEU A 394 16.24 12.33 -2.03
CA LEU A 394 17.57 12.93 -2.11
C LEU A 394 18.48 12.15 -3.07
N ASP A 395 18.37 10.82 -3.11
CA ASP A 395 19.20 9.99 -3.99
C ASP A 395 18.99 10.36 -5.46
N SER A 396 17.77 10.74 -5.83
CA SER A 396 17.40 11.14 -7.19
C SER A 396 17.87 12.53 -7.61
N ILE A 397 18.18 13.43 -6.68
CA ILE A 397 18.56 14.81 -6.97
C ILE A 397 20.03 15.12 -6.64
N THR A 398 20.73 14.23 -5.93
CA THR A 398 22.18 14.32 -5.75
C THR A 398 22.92 13.68 -6.93
N SER A 399 24.15 14.12 -7.16
CA SER A 399 25.01 13.61 -8.25
C SER A 399 25.52 12.17 -8.06
N LYS A 400 25.26 11.55 -6.90
CA LYS A 400 25.77 10.22 -6.54
C LYS A 400 24.76 9.36 -5.83
N LYS A 401 25.06 8.06 -5.81
CA LYS A 401 24.31 7.07 -5.04
C LYS A 401 24.55 7.25 -3.55
N LEU A 402 23.47 7.43 -2.80
CA LEU A 402 23.47 7.59 -1.35
C LEU A 402 23.40 6.26 -0.59
N ASN A 403 23.29 5.14 -1.31
CA ASN A 403 23.41 3.76 -0.81
C ASN A 403 22.58 3.44 0.45
N SER A 404 21.41 4.06 0.64
CA SER A 404 20.57 3.79 1.81
C SER A 404 20.32 2.28 1.98
N PRO A 405 20.49 1.71 3.20
CA PRO A 405 20.43 0.27 3.42
C PRO A 405 19.02 -0.29 3.32
N SER A 406 18.00 0.55 3.54
CA SER A 406 16.59 0.17 3.60
C SER A 406 15.74 1.19 2.88
N ARG A 407 14.57 0.80 2.38
CA ARG A 407 13.65 1.79 1.78
C ARG A 407 13.12 2.81 2.79
N THR A 408 12.95 2.40 4.04
CA THR A 408 12.42 3.22 5.13
C THR A 408 13.16 2.94 6.43
N HIS A 409 13.17 3.93 7.33
CA HIS A 409 13.99 3.91 8.55
C HIS A 409 13.12 4.06 9.82
N THR A 410 12.13 3.18 9.99
CA THR A 410 11.32 3.16 11.22
C THR A 410 11.91 2.18 12.24
N MET A 411 12.18 2.65 13.46
CA MET A 411 12.89 1.87 14.50
C MET A 411 12.00 0.99 15.37
N ASN A 412 10.72 0.90 15.05
CA ASN A 412 9.73 0.08 15.76
C ASN A 412 9.59 -1.33 15.17
N GLY A 413 10.63 -1.87 14.53
CA GLY A 413 10.58 -3.17 13.84
C GLY A 413 9.86 -3.16 12.49
N ALA A 414 9.10 -2.11 12.15
CA ALA A 414 8.21 -2.14 10.99
C ALA A 414 8.92 -2.02 9.63
N SER A 415 10.17 -1.54 9.59
CA SER A 415 10.96 -1.41 8.35
C SER A 415 12.31 -2.12 8.45
N ILE A 416 12.91 -2.11 9.64
CA ILE A 416 14.20 -2.70 9.97
C ILE A 416 13.99 -3.57 11.21
N PRO A 417 14.48 -4.82 11.23
CA PRO A 417 14.40 -5.67 12.42
C PRO A 417 15.10 -5.04 13.63
N THR A 418 14.50 -5.12 14.81
CA THR A 418 15.08 -4.74 16.10
C THR A 418 15.88 -5.88 16.71
N LYS A 419 16.69 -5.62 17.75
CA LYS A 419 17.45 -6.65 18.48
C LYS A 419 16.62 -7.84 18.99
N LYS A 420 15.32 -7.66 19.22
CA LYS A 420 14.42 -8.72 19.68
C LYS A 420 13.88 -9.57 18.53
N ASP A 421 14.00 -9.10 17.29
CA ASP A 421 13.47 -9.78 16.12
C ASP A 421 14.37 -10.94 15.70
N LYS A 422 13.73 -12.05 15.30
CA LYS A 422 14.42 -13.26 14.82
C LYS A 422 15.37 -12.99 13.64
N TYR A 423 15.04 -12.00 12.80
CA TYR A 423 15.78 -11.66 11.57
C TYR A 423 16.77 -10.50 11.75
N PHE A 424 17.11 -10.16 13.00
CA PHE A 424 18.08 -9.11 13.31
C PHE A 424 19.46 -9.40 12.74
N GLU A 425 19.99 -10.62 12.95
CA GLU A 425 21.31 -11.00 12.45
C GLU A 425 21.34 -11.06 10.91
N ASP A 426 20.24 -11.43 10.25
CA ASP A 426 20.13 -11.37 8.78
C ASP A 426 20.30 -9.93 8.26
N TYR A 427 19.60 -8.96 8.87
CA TYR A 427 19.75 -7.55 8.50
C TYR A 427 21.15 -7.02 8.82
N LYS A 428 21.72 -7.39 9.96
CA LYS A 428 23.08 -7.02 10.36
C LYS A 428 24.11 -7.50 9.34
N ASN A 429 24.01 -8.75 8.92
CA ASN A 429 24.88 -9.33 7.89
C ASN A 429 24.68 -8.64 6.55
N PHE A 430 23.43 -8.39 6.16
CA PHE A 430 23.09 -7.62 4.96
C PHE A 430 23.74 -6.23 4.96
N LEU A 431 23.65 -5.49 6.07
CA LEU A 431 24.25 -4.16 6.22
C LEU A 431 25.78 -4.23 6.13
N LYS A 432 26.42 -5.15 6.87
CA LYS A 432 27.88 -5.33 6.85
C LYS A 432 28.39 -5.66 5.45
N GLU A 433 27.77 -6.62 4.77
CA GLU A 433 28.12 -7.01 3.40
C GLU A 433 27.97 -5.85 2.43
N LYS A 434 26.91 -5.04 2.58
CA LYS A 434 26.73 -3.82 1.78
C LYS A 434 27.86 -2.83 1.99
N LEU A 435 28.23 -2.54 3.24
CA LEU A 435 29.34 -1.62 3.57
C LEU A 435 30.66 -2.11 2.97
N LYS A 436 30.99 -3.39 3.11
CA LYS A 436 32.21 -4.01 2.55
C LYS A 436 32.21 -3.94 1.01
N LYS A 437 31.18 -4.47 0.37
CA LYS A 437 31.10 -4.60 -1.09
C LYS A 437 31.14 -3.24 -1.81
N LYS A 438 30.51 -2.22 -1.21
CA LYS A 438 30.48 -0.85 -1.76
C LYS A 438 31.63 0.02 -1.27
N LYS A 439 32.50 -0.49 -0.40
CA LYS A 439 33.62 0.25 0.24
C LYS A 439 33.15 1.55 0.91
N ILE A 440 32.06 1.47 1.66
CA ILE A 440 31.48 2.62 2.37
C ILE A 440 32.14 2.69 3.76
N ASP A 441 32.96 3.73 3.95
CA ASP A 441 33.64 4.04 5.22
C ASP A 441 32.97 5.19 5.99
N GLU A 442 31.95 5.84 5.43
CA GLU A 442 31.22 6.92 6.08
C GLU A 442 29.69 6.78 5.96
N ILE A 443 29.00 6.84 7.10
CA ILE A 443 27.55 6.83 7.20
C ILE A 443 27.07 8.16 7.78
N TYR A 444 26.07 8.76 7.13
CA TYR A 444 25.52 10.07 7.43
C TYR A 444 24.07 9.97 7.88
N PHE A 445 23.70 10.83 8.82
CA PHE A 445 22.33 11.13 9.23
C PHE A 445 22.15 12.64 9.18
N LEU A 446 20.97 13.11 8.74
CA LEU A 446 20.65 14.53 8.82
C LEU A 446 20.35 14.91 10.28
N LYS A 447 21.10 15.84 10.83
CA LYS A 447 21.03 16.19 12.25
C LYS A 447 19.68 16.77 12.65
N PHE A 448 19.07 17.58 11.78
CA PHE A 448 17.80 18.23 12.06
C PHE A 448 16.62 17.24 12.15
N GLU A 449 16.70 16.07 11.49
CA GLU A 449 15.67 15.02 11.56
C GLU A 449 15.60 14.34 12.93
N LYS A 450 16.69 14.41 13.72
CA LYS A 450 16.82 13.72 15.02
C LYS A 450 16.52 12.23 14.94
N LEU A 451 16.84 11.60 13.81
CA LEU A 451 16.75 10.16 13.62
C LEU A 451 17.60 9.44 14.66
N SER A 452 17.08 8.34 15.21
CA SER A 452 17.85 7.50 16.13
C SER A 452 19.07 6.93 15.41
N THR A 453 20.26 7.25 15.93
CA THR A 453 21.52 6.65 15.44
C THR A 453 21.76 5.26 16.01
N SER A 454 20.83 4.70 16.80
CA SER A 454 20.95 3.36 17.36
C SER A 454 21.05 2.29 16.27
N VAL A 455 20.55 2.55 15.06
CA VAL A 455 20.75 1.66 13.88
C VAL A 455 22.21 1.45 13.51
N ILE A 456 23.14 2.31 13.97
CA ILE A 456 24.57 2.02 13.77
C ILE A 456 25.11 1.27 14.98
N SER A 457 24.87 1.76 16.18
CA SER A 457 25.42 1.15 17.40
C SER A 457 24.84 -0.24 17.71
N GLU A 458 23.65 -0.57 17.20
CA GLU A 458 23.05 -1.89 17.36
C GLU A 458 23.67 -2.93 16.40
N PHE A 459 24.12 -2.51 15.21
CA PHE A 459 24.54 -3.41 14.13
C PHE A 459 26.05 -3.41 13.89
N VAL A 460 26.76 -2.36 14.30
CA VAL A 460 28.21 -2.20 14.21
C VAL A 460 28.77 -2.02 15.62
N ASN A 461 29.82 -2.79 15.94
CA ASN A 461 30.49 -2.69 17.24
C ASN A 461 31.11 -1.29 17.43
N GLU A 462 30.99 -0.72 18.63
CA GLU A 462 31.49 0.61 18.97
C GLU A 462 32.98 0.79 18.68
N LYS A 463 33.80 -0.27 18.82
CA LYS A 463 35.24 -0.24 18.49
C LYS A 463 35.51 -0.05 16.99
N CYS A 464 34.52 -0.36 16.15
CA CYS A 464 34.63 -0.34 14.69
C CYS A 464 34.19 0.99 14.07
N TYR A 465 33.75 1.97 14.86
CA TYR A 465 33.41 3.28 14.31
C TYR A 465 33.85 4.44 15.21
N LYS A 466 33.95 5.63 14.61
CA LYS A 466 34.04 6.90 15.34
C LYS A 466 32.84 7.77 14.97
N LYS A 467 32.12 8.24 15.98
CA LYS A 467 30.99 9.17 15.82
C LYS A 467 31.52 10.60 15.83
N GLU A 468 31.14 11.38 14.83
CA GLU A 468 31.45 12.81 14.71
C GLU A 468 30.16 13.56 14.37
N GLN A 469 30.08 14.85 14.68
CA GLN A 469 28.90 15.65 14.42
C GLN A 469 29.29 17.07 14.04
N ASP A 470 28.59 17.65 13.07
CA ASP A 470 28.72 19.05 12.68
C ASP A 470 27.36 19.78 12.71
N SER A 471 27.22 20.88 11.98
CA SER A 471 25.98 21.66 11.87
C SER A 471 24.86 20.90 11.15
N LEU A 472 25.19 20.08 10.15
CA LEU A 472 24.23 19.44 9.24
C LEU A 472 24.06 17.95 9.51
N PHE A 473 25.12 17.26 9.91
CA PHE A 473 25.20 15.81 9.93
C PHE A 473 25.64 15.25 11.27
N VAL A 474 25.11 14.06 11.57
CA VAL A 474 25.75 13.10 12.48
C VAL A 474 26.42 12.04 11.60
N LYS A 475 27.73 11.84 11.79
CA LYS A 475 28.58 11.01 10.94
C LYS A 475 29.17 9.84 11.72
N PHE A 476 29.26 8.70 11.06
CA PHE A 476 29.95 7.52 11.55
C PHE A 476 31.04 7.13 10.56
N LYS A 477 32.31 7.27 10.98
CA LYS A 477 33.46 6.77 10.24
C LYS A 477 33.70 5.31 10.61
N ILE A 478 33.50 4.40 9.67
CA ILE A 478 33.55 2.96 9.86
C ILE A 478 34.92 2.41 9.48
N LYS A 479 35.50 1.57 10.33
CA LYS A 479 36.68 0.76 10.02
C LYS A 479 36.23 -0.51 9.31
N ILE A 480 36.31 -0.55 7.98
CA ILE A 480 35.81 -1.66 7.16
C ILE A 480 36.43 -3.01 7.57
N ASP A 481 37.72 -3.04 7.91
CA ASP A 481 38.44 -4.24 8.33
C ASP A 481 37.92 -4.85 9.64
N CYS A 482 37.20 -4.05 10.44
CA CYS A 482 36.60 -4.44 11.71
C CYS A 482 35.21 -5.09 11.54
N LEU A 483 34.66 -5.13 10.33
CA LEU A 483 33.32 -5.65 10.06
C LEU A 483 33.28 -7.18 9.84
N ASN A 484 34.41 -7.88 10.00
CA ASN A 484 34.49 -9.34 9.91
C ASN A 484 33.74 -10.05 11.04
#